data_AF-A0A5C8D1R9-F1
#
_entry.id   AF-A0A5C8D1R9-F1
#
_cell.length_a   1.000
_cell.length_b   1.000
_cell.length_c   1.000
_cell.angle_alpha   90.00
_cell.angle_beta   90.00
_cell.angle_gamma   90.00
#
_symmetry.space_group_name_H-M   'P 1'
#
loop_
_entity.id
_entity.type
_entity.pdbx_description
1 polymer ?
#
loop_
_entity_poly.entity_id
_entity_poly.type
_entity_poly.pdbx_seq_one_letter_code
_entity_poly.pdbx_strand_id
1 'polypeptide(L)'
;MRSSLRAAALSCLLSLILFAAAQPAHALDAISVRSDAPAIDLTGVLEFQRSDTDRIQVSTAPGTDGIVRRIEVRAREGGQNWIVFALTNNTDDQLDRLIVVPHYRIVSSGLL
;
A
#
# COMPACT_ATOMS: atom_id res chain seq x y z
N MET A 1 40.68 -24.19 -16.91
CA MET A 1 40.96 -22.74 -16.98
C MET A 1 39.96 -21.98 -17.88
N ARG A 2 39.68 -22.40 -19.12
CA ARG A 2 38.70 -21.73 -19.99
C ARG A 2 37.22 -21.88 -19.56
N SER A 3 36.85 -23.01 -18.97
CA SER A 3 35.50 -23.27 -18.45
C SER A 3 35.18 -22.46 -17.19
N SER A 4 36.15 -22.32 -16.29
CA SER A 4 36.02 -21.51 -15.07
C SER A 4 35.91 -20.01 -15.36
N LEU A 5 36.61 -19.49 -16.38
CA LEU A 5 36.43 -18.11 -16.84
C LEU A 5 35.04 -17.84 -17.40
N ARG A 6 34.46 -18.79 -18.14
CA ARG A 6 33.09 -18.66 -18.69
C ARG A 6 32.04 -18.71 -17.60
N ALA A 7 32.20 -19.58 -16.60
CA ALA A 7 31.32 -19.63 -15.45
C ALA A 7 31.35 -18.32 -14.66
N ALA A 8 32.55 -17.77 -14.40
CA ALA A 8 32.69 -16.48 -13.72
C ALA A 8 32.06 -15.32 -14.52
N ALA A 9 32.25 -15.29 -15.84
CA ALA A 9 31.64 -14.28 -16.70
C ALA A 9 30.09 -14.38 -16.70
N LEU A 10 29.55 -15.59 -16.71
CA LEU A 10 28.09 -15.83 -16.66
C LEU A 10 27.51 -15.39 -15.31
N SER A 11 28.18 -15.70 -14.20
CA SER A 11 27.78 -15.24 -12.86
C SER A 11 27.81 -13.72 -12.76
N CYS A 12 28.87 -13.05 -13.22
CA CYS A 12 28.92 -11.59 -13.25
C CYS A 12 27.79 -10.98 -14.10
N LEU A 13 27.52 -11.54 -15.27
CA LEU A 13 26.45 -11.06 -16.14
C LEU A 13 25.08 -11.24 -15.48
N LEU A 14 24.83 -12.38 -14.84
CA LEU A 14 23.58 -12.64 -14.11
C LEU A 14 23.41 -11.66 -12.94
N SER A 15 24.48 -11.41 -12.17
CA SER A 15 24.45 -10.42 -11.09
C SER A 15 24.15 -9.01 -11.61
N LEU A 16 24.73 -8.62 -12.75
CA LEU A 16 24.49 -7.32 -13.36
C LEU A 16 23.04 -7.18 -13.84
N ILE A 17 22.48 -8.24 -14.44
CA ILE A 17 21.07 -8.28 -14.86
C ILE A 17 20.13 -8.17 -13.65
N LEU A 18 20.40 -8.91 -12.56
CA LEU A 18 19.61 -8.84 -11.34
C LEU A 18 19.65 -7.46 -10.70
N PHE A 19 20.82 -6.80 -10.70
CA PHE A 19 20.96 -5.44 -10.19
C PHE A 19 20.21 -4.42 -11.06
N ALA A 20 20.25 -4.57 -12.39
CA ALA A 20 19.54 -3.70 -13.32
C ALA A 20 18.02 -3.91 -13.28
N ALA A 21 17.56 -5.10 -12.89
CA ALA A 21 16.14 -5.44 -12.75
C ALA A 21 15.57 -5.12 -11.35
N ALA A 22 16.39 -4.65 -10.40
CA ALA A 22 15.92 -4.29 -9.08
C ALA A 22 15.03 -3.04 -9.16
N GLN A 23 13.72 -3.23 -9.00
CA GLN A 23 12.79 -2.12 -8.86
C GLN A 23 12.79 -1.61 -7.41
N PRO A 24 12.67 -0.28 -7.19
CA PRO A 24 12.54 0.26 -5.85
C PRO A 24 11.31 -0.33 -5.17
N ALA A 25 11.49 -0.80 -3.93
CA ALA A 25 10.38 -1.16 -3.07
C ALA A 25 9.70 0.15 -2.62
N HIS A 26 8.53 0.44 -3.16
CA HIS A 26 7.70 1.53 -2.67
C HIS A 26 7.03 1.07 -1.38
N ALA A 27 7.50 1.60 -0.24
CA ALA A 27 6.79 1.45 1.01
C ALA A 27 5.55 2.36 0.98
N LEU A 28 4.50 1.92 1.65
CA LEU A 28 3.29 2.71 1.81
C LEU A 28 3.60 3.91 2.71
N ASP A 29 3.54 5.12 2.15
CA ASP A 29 3.75 6.36 2.90
C ASP A 29 2.48 6.71 3.68
N ALA A 30 2.62 6.86 4.99
CA ALA A 30 1.50 7.22 5.84
C ALA A 30 1.11 8.70 5.68
N ILE A 31 -0.19 8.96 5.60
CA ILE A 31 -0.74 10.28 5.37
C ILE A 31 -1.09 10.95 6.70
N SER A 32 -0.57 12.16 6.90
CA SER A 32 -0.89 12.97 8.07
C SER A 32 -2.36 13.42 8.04
N VAL A 33 -3.12 13.00 9.04
CA VAL A 33 -4.50 13.47 9.23
C VAL A 33 -4.45 14.81 9.95
N ARG A 34 -4.80 15.88 9.23
CA ARG A 34 -4.78 17.25 9.77
C ARG A 34 -6.17 17.75 10.11
N SER A 35 -6.36 18.36 11.27
CA SER A 35 -7.65 18.93 11.71
C SER A 35 -8.10 20.15 10.90
N ASP A 36 -7.18 20.91 10.33
CA ASP A 36 -7.46 22.13 9.55
C ASP A 36 -7.85 21.86 8.08
N ALA A 37 -7.67 20.63 7.60
CA ALA A 37 -8.01 20.23 6.24
C ALA A 37 -9.46 19.70 6.19
N PRO A 38 -10.38 20.30 5.41
CA PRO A 38 -11.77 19.86 5.34
C PRO A 38 -11.90 18.45 4.74
N ALA A 39 -11.06 18.11 3.77
CA ALA A 39 -10.97 16.79 3.15
C ALA A 39 -9.51 16.46 2.82
N ILE A 40 -9.20 15.17 2.79
CA ILE A 40 -7.90 14.64 2.39
C ILE A 40 -8.18 13.72 1.19
N ASP A 41 -7.58 14.01 0.04
CA ASP A 41 -7.66 13.14 -1.12
C ASP A 41 -6.73 11.94 -0.92
N LEU A 42 -7.32 10.75 -0.79
CA LEU A 42 -6.59 9.50 -0.61
C LEU A 42 -6.26 8.82 -1.95
N THR A 43 -6.78 9.29 -3.08
CA THR A 43 -6.71 8.59 -4.38
C THR A 43 -5.27 8.28 -4.81
N GLY A 44 -4.34 9.23 -4.60
CA GLY A 44 -2.94 9.08 -5.00
C GLY A 44 -2.11 8.18 -4.09
N VAL A 45 -2.67 7.71 -2.98
CA VAL A 45 -1.96 6.95 -1.93
C VAL A 45 -2.63 5.61 -1.61
N LEU A 46 -3.62 5.21 -2.42
CA LEU A 46 -4.26 3.91 -2.31
C LEU A 46 -3.35 2.83 -2.90
N GLU A 47 -3.08 1.80 -2.11
CA GLU A 47 -2.47 0.58 -2.60
C GLU A 47 -3.56 -0.46 -2.85
N PHE A 48 -3.71 -0.86 -4.12
CA PHE A 48 -4.66 -1.89 -4.51
C PHE A 48 -4.02 -3.26 -4.36
N GLN A 49 -4.64 -4.09 -3.53
CA GLN A 49 -4.14 -5.42 -3.19
C GLN A 49 -5.16 -6.48 -3.59
N ARG A 50 -4.65 -7.66 -3.96
CA ARG A 50 -5.49 -8.84 -4.24
C ARG A 50 -5.03 -10.03 -3.42
N SER A 51 -5.97 -10.70 -2.77
CA SER A 51 -5.74 -11.93 -2.02
C SER A 51 -6.33 -13.16 -2.73
N ASP A 52 -5.79 -14.34 -2.43
CA ASP A 52 -6.33 -15.60 -2.95
C ASP A 52 -7.61 -16.05 -2.21
N THR A 53 -7.83 -15.50 -1.01
CA THR A 53 -8.96 -15.84 -0.13
C THR A 53 -9.78 -14.59 0.22
N ASP A 54 -10.84 -14.75 1.00
CA ASP A 54 -11.64 -13.64 1.55
C ASP A 54 -10.94 -12.87 2.68
N ARG A 55 -9.60 -13.00 2.80
CA ARG A 55 -8.79 -12.41 3.87
C ARG A 55 -7.57 -11.69 3.31
N ILE A 56 -7.22 -10.56 3.92
CA ILE A 56 -5.95 -9.86 3.71
C ILE A 56 -5.17 -9.80 5.01
N GLN A 57 -3.85 -9.93 4.91
CA GLN A 57 -2.92 -9.68 6.01
C GLN A 57 -2.03 -8.49 5.65
N VAL A 58 -2.02 -7.47 6.50
CA VAL A 58 -1.20 -6.27 6.31
C VAL A 58 -0.35 -6.05 7.55
N SER A 59 0.92 -5.71 7.36
CA SER A 59 1.78 -5.25 8.45
C SER A 59 1.64 -3.75 8.60
N THR A 60 1.43 -3.29 9.82
CA THR A 60 1.41 -1.86 10.15
C THR A 60 2.81 -1.29 10.13
N ALA A 61 2.92 0.03 9.89
CA ALA A 61 4.15 0.73 10.19
C ALA A 61 4.49 0.56 11.69
N PRO A 62 5.79 0.53 12.07
CA PRO A 62 6.18 0.50 13.47
C PRO A 62 5.53 1.63 14.25
N GLY A 63 4.94 1.30 15.41
CA GLY A 63 4.43 2.32 16.33
C GLY A 63 5.55 3.12 17.00
N THR A 64 5.21 4.04 17.89
CA THR A 64 6.19 4.77 18.73
C THR A 64 7.00 3.83 19.63
N ASP A 65 6.48 2.63 19.87
CA ASP A 65 7.14 1.52 20.56
C ASP A 65 8.06 0.67 19.67
N GLY A 66 8.12 0.96 18.36
CA GLY A 66 8.87 0.18 17.38
C GLY A 66 8.23 -1.16 17.02
N ILE A 67 7.03 -1.46 17.53
CA ILE A 67 6.38 -2.75 17.33
C ILE A 67 5.58 -2.74 16.02
N VAL A 68 5.92 -3.67 15.14
CA VAL A 68 5.15 -3.99 13.93
C VAL A 68 4.03 -4.95 14.29
N ARG A 69 2.79 -4.57 13.99
CA ARG A 69 1.61 -5.42 14.21
C ARG A 69 1.10 -5.95 12.88
N ARG A 70 0.64 -7.20 12.88
CA ARG A 70 -0.05 -7.79 11.73
C ARG A 70 -1.55 -7.72 11.95
N ILE A 71 -2.23 -7.09 11.01
CA ILE A 71 -3.69 -7.02 10.98
C ILE A 71 -4.18 -8.00 9.93
N GLU A 72 -5.17 -8.81 10.30
CA GLU A 72 -5.89 -9.65 9.37
C GLU A 72 -7.34 -9.20 9.30
N VAL A 73 -7.81 -8.90 8.10
CA VAL A 73 -9.18 -8.49 7.85
C VAL A 73 -9.84 -9.56 6.99
N ARG A 74 -11.08 -9.92 7.33
CA ARG A 74 -11.93 -10.82 6.56
C ARG A 74 -13.06 -10.04 5.91
N ALA A 75 -13.35 -10.31 4.65
CA ALA A 75 -14.44 -9.68 3.93
C ALA A 75 -15.78 -10.12 4.53
N ARG A 76 -16.71 -9.18 4.72
CA ARG A 76 -18.05 -9.47 5.24
C ARG A 76 -18.90 -10.24 4.22
N GLU A 77 -18.80 -9.83 2.97
CA GLU A 77 -19.42 -10.45 1.79
C GLU A 77 -18.28 -10.71 0.80
N GLY A 78 -18.30 -11.85 0.11
CA GLY A 78 -17.16 -12.36 -0.65
C GLY A 78 -16.39 -11.30 -1.44
N GLY A 79 -15.07 -11.36 -1.41
CA GLY A 79 -14.23 -10.34 -2.05
C GLY A 79 -12.76 -10.65 -1.84
N GLN A 80 -11.97 -10.40 -2.88
CA GLN A 80 -10.53 -10.63 -2.91
C GLN A 80 -9.75 -9.36 -3.23
N ASN A 81 -10.44 -8.25 -3.48
CA ASN A 81 -9.82 -6.98 -3.83
C ASN A 81 -9.87 -6.05 -2.62
N TRP A 82 -8.74 -5.45 -2.32
CA TRP A 82 -8.52 -4.65 -1.12
C TRP A 82 -7.89 -3.33 -1.50
N ILE A 83 -8.13 -2.35 -0.64
CA ILE A 83 -7.44 -1.07 -0.68
C ILE A 83 -6.74 -0.92 0.67
N VAL A 84 -5.45 -0.62 0.63
CA VAL A 84 -4.62 -0.37 1.80
C VAL A 84 -4.10 1.06 1.73
N PHE A 85 -4.21 1.78 2.84
CA PHE A 85 -3.62 3.09 3.08
C PHE A 85 -3.34 3.22 4.58
N ALA A 86 -2.43 4.11 4.96
CA ALA A 86 -2.05 4.33 6.34
C ALA A 86 -2.26 5.79 6.70
N LEU A 87 -2.76 6.01 7.91
CA LEU A 87 -3.00 7.33 8.46
C LEU A 87 -2.11 7.52 9.67
N THR A 88 -1.57 8.72 9.81
CA THR A 88 -0.82 9.13 11.00
C THR A 88 -1.51 10.35 11.62
N ASN A 89 -1.86 10.24 12.90
CA ASN A 89 -2.22 11.40 13.70
C ASN A 89 -0.93 11.95 14.35
N ASN A 90 -0.53 13.15 13.94
CA ASN A 90 0.68 13.82 14.45
C ASN A 90 0.37 14.81 15.58
N THR A 91 -0.84 14.79 16.14
CA THR A 91 -1.27 15.65 17.23
C THR A 91 -1.66 14.84 18.47
N ASP A 92 -1.76 15.52 19.61
CA ASP A 92 -2.25 14.93 20.86
C ASP A 92 -3.78 14.92 20.96
N ASP A 93 -4.46 15.51 19.97
CA ASP A 93 -5.92 15.60 19.91
C ASP A 93 -6.52 14.38 19.21
N GLN A 94 -7.68 13.92 19.70
CA GLN A 94 -8.46 12.93 18.98
C GLN A 94 -9.09 13.55 17.73
N LEU A 95 -8.95 12.87 16.60
CA LEU A 95 -9.52 13.28 15.31
C LEU A 95 -10.64 12.34 14.89
N ASP A 96 -11.85 12.88 14.73
CA ASP A 96 -12.99 12.16 14.16
C ASP A 96 -13.15 12.54 12.68
N ARG A 97 -13.05 11.56 11.79
CA ARG A 97 -13.12 11.76 10.33
C ARG A 97 -13.98 10.69 9.67
N LEU A 98 -14.71 11.09 8.64
CA LEU A 98 -15.48 10.18 7.79
C LEU A 98 -14.63 9.77 6.57
N ILE A 99 -14.57 8.47 6.31
CA ILE A 99 -14.09 7.95 5.02
C ILE A 99 -15.26 8.00 4.06
N VAL A 100 -15.09 8.73 2.96
CA VAL A 100 -16.11 8.87 1.92
C VAL A 100 -15.56 8.30 0.62
N VAL A 101 -16.31 7.40 0.00
CA VAL A 101 -16.10 7.02 -1.39
C VAL A 101 -17.13 7.80 -2.20
N PRO A 102 -16.72 8.83 -2.94
CA PRO A 102 -17.66 9.56 -3.78
C PRO A 102 -18.17 8.63 -4.87
N HIS A 103 -19.42 8.18 -4.73
CA HIS A 103 -20.17 7.66 -5.87
C HIS A 103 -20.47 8.86 -6.78
N TYR A 104 -19.61 9.12 -7.75
CA TYR A 104 -19.93 10.08 -8.80
C TYR A 104 -21.15 9.57 -9.56
N ARG A 105 -22.32 10.15 -9.28
CA ARG A 105 -23.42 10.14 -10.22
C ARG A 105 -23.04 11.08 -11.36
N ILE A 106 -23.15 10.60 -12.59
CA ILE A 106 -22.92 11.44 -13.77
C ILE A 106 -23.88 12.63 -13.68
N VAL A 107 -23.33 13.84 -13.64
CA VAL A 107 -24.12 15.08 -13.80
C VAL A 107 -24.84 14.96 -15.14
N SER A 108 -26.18 15.05 -15.12
CA SER A 108 -27.15 14.81 -16.22
C SER A 108 -27.75 13.40 -16.37
N SER A 109 -27.48 12.44 -15.47
CA SER A 109 -28.04 11.07 -15.56
C SER A 109 -29.57 10.96 -15.35
N GLY A 110 -30.27 12.01 -14.93
CA GLY A 110 -31.75 12.00 -14.81
C GLY A 110 -32.36 11.09 -13.72
N LEU A 111 -31.55 10.45 -12.87
CA LEU A 111 -32.02 9.67 -11.72
C LEU A 111 -32.18 10.57 -10.48
N LEU A 112 -33.43 10.86 -10.12
CA LEU A 112 -33.82 11.43 -8.82
C LEU A 112 -33.70 10.37 -7.72
#